data_AF-A0A6B2H173-F1
#
_entry.id   AF-A0A6B2H173-F1
#
_cell.length_a   1.000
_cell.length_b   1.000
_cell.length_c   1.000
_cell.angle_alpha   90.00
_cell.angle_beta   90.00
_cell.angle_gamma   90.00
#
_symmetry.space_group_name_H-M   'P 1'
#
loop_
_entity.id
_entity.type
_entity.pdbx_description
1 polymer ?
#
loop_
_entity_poly.entity_id
_entity_poly.type
_entity_poly.pdbx_seq_one_letter_code
_entity_poly.pdbx_strand_id
1 'polypeptide(L)'
;MAVQQLKQAPSRVTSLDYVRGLAAFGILLYHFQSWTLGHMEAESFWGRIGLYGVAIFYVLSGLTLYHVYETRLQLQKAPLTDFYLKRIFRLFPLLWLIMPVYLLIDPTLRDWDRIVLNFTGLFGFVNWDEPIGVGVWSIGNELVFYLFFPVFLFAAKYSRWAFALECLLIVAIAIYFAFYSIDDAAPLAQEWRDYVNPFNQIFLFLGGVAIGYFTKYKQLPSLPLVLLLIMAVAVFTYYPADGNTITLVTDWNRFIFAGTCLAVCFAMYKLPLTLPNVLHVPLHTLGEISYAVYLLHPLVHKVVKYLAKQLHFSPWVTILLAIAITLILSYLVYQYYEKRFIRLGQKVSATITGKMAA
;
A
#
# COMPACT_ATOMS: atom_id res chain seq x y z
N MET A 1 -37.84 -1.45 23.80
CA MET A 1 -36.41 -1.30 24.18
C MET A 1 -35.55 -1.04 22.96
N ALA A 2 -35.82 0.06 22.24
CA ALA A 2 -35.14 0.41 20.98
C ALA A 2 -34.46 1.78 21.14
N VAL A 3 -33.47 1.85 22.03
CA VAL A 3 -32.68 3.05 22.26
C VAL A 3 -31.19 2.69 22.15
N GLN A 4 -30.54 3.32 21.17
CA GLN A 4 -29.10 3.52 21.08
C GLN A 4 -28.20 2.28 21.12
N GLN A 5 -28.14 1.53 20.02
CA GLN A 5 -26.83 1.09 19.55
C GLN A 5 -26.13 2.32 18.96
N LEU A 6 -25.43 3.07 19.82
CA LEU A 6 -24.37 3.97 19.38
C LEU A 6 -23.48 3.15 18.43
N LYS A 7 -23.46 3.52 17.14
CA LYS A 7 -22.61 2.95 16.10
C LYS A 7 -21.15 3.11 16.53
N GLN A 8 -20.66 2.23 17.39
CA GLN A 8 -19.24 2.18 17.76
C GLN A 8 -18.45 2.03 16.47
N ALA A 9 -17.40 2.84 16.33
CA ALA A 9 -16.49 2.63 15.23
C ALA A 9 -15.93 1.21 15.32
N PRO A 10 -15.83 0.48 14.19
CA PRO A 10 -15.21 -0.83 14.21
C PRO A 10 -13.82 -0.70 14.86
N SER A 11 -13.52 -1.61 15.78
CA SER A 11 -12.27 -1.58 16.53
C SER A 11 -11.09 -1.63 15.55
N ARG A 12 -10.10 -0.75 15.75
CA ARG A 12 -8.88 -0.74 14.95
C ARG A 12 -8.20 -2.10 15.07
N VAL A 13 -7.89 -2.74 13.95
CA VAL A 13 -7.21 -4.03 13.93
C VAL A 13 -5.70 -3.80 13.97
N THR A 14 -5.16 -3.71 15.18
CA THR A 14 -3.76 -3.34 15.45
C THR A 14 -2.74 -4.24 14.75
N SER A 15 -3.04 -5.53 14.58
CA SER A 15 -2.15 -6.46 13.89
C SER A 15 -1.88 -6.07 12.43
N LEU A 16 -2.85 -5.44 11.75
CA LEU A 16 -2.67 -4.93 10.39
C LEU A 16 -1.72 -3.74 10.34
N ASP A 17 -1.63 -2.94 11.40
CA ASP A 17 -0.66 -1.85 11.48
C ASP A 17 0.76 -2.38 11.62
N TYR A 18 0.97 -3.50 12.31
CA TYR A 18 2.28 -4.15 12.38
C TYR A 18 2.73 -4.60 10.99
N VAL A 19 1.85 -5.28 10.24
CA VAL A 19 2.16 -5.75 8.88
C VAL A 19 2.46 -4.55 7.97
N ARG A 20 1.66 -3.49 8.06
CA ARG A 20 1.90 -2.25 7.30
C ARG A 20 3.26 -1.63 7.61
N GLY A 21 3.60 -1.54 8.90
CA GLY A 21 4.87 -0.99 9.36
C GLY A 21 6.06 -1.82 8.88
N LEU A 22 5.99 -3.15 9.03
CA LEU A 22 7.02 -4.07 8.56
C LEU A 22 7.19 -4.02 7.04
N ALA A 23 6.09 -3.91 6.27
CA ALA A 23 6.16 -3.74 4.83
C ALA A 23 6.84 -2.42 4.43
N ALA A 24 6.47 -1.30 5.06
CA ALA A 24 7.10 0.01 4.83
C ALA A 24 8.61 -0.02 5.10
N PHE A 25 8.98 -0.63 6.21
CA PHE A 25 10.38 -0.74 6.63
C PHE A 25 11.16 -1.72 5.75
N GLY A 26 10.55 -2.82 5.33
CA GLY A 26 11.14 -3.76 4.37
C GLY A 26 11.45 -3.10 3.03
N ILE A 27 10.51 -2.32 2.47
CA ILE A 27 10.72 -1.56 1.22
C ILE A 27 11.86 -0.55 1.39
N LEU A 28 11.91 0.15 2.52
CA LEU A 28 12.98 1.08 2.84
C LEU A 28 14.34 0.36 2.89
N LEU A 29 14.43 -0.79 3.56
CA LEU A 29 15.65 -1.59 3.62
C LEU A 29 16.07 -2.09 2.24
N TYR A 30 15.12 -2.58 1.44
CA TYR A 30 15.36 -2.99 0.06
C TYR A 30 15.99 -1.84 -0.74
N HIS A 31 15.35 -0.67 -0.75
CA HIS A 31 15.83 0.46 -1.53
C HIS A 31 17.19 0.97 -1.04
N PHE A 32 17.41 1.08 0.27
CA PHE A 32 18.68 1.57 0.78
C PHE A 32 19.82 0.61 0.48
N GLN A 33 19.61 -0.70 0.61
CA GLN A 33 20.60 -1.69 0.21
C GLN A 33 20.78 -1.67 -1.31
N SER A 34 19.70 -1.67 -2.09
CA SER A 34 19.76 -1.69 -3.55
C SER A 34 20.52 -0.49 -4.12
N TRP A 35 20.22 0.72 -3.63
CA TRP A 35 20.83 1.96 -4.11
C TRP A 35 22.25 2.21 -3.58
N THR A 36 22.72 1.42 -2.61
CA THR A 36 24.04 1.62 -1.97
C THR A 36 25.00 0.45 -2.25
N LEU A 37 24.50 -0.78 -2.28
CA LEU A 37 25.28 -2.02 -2.39
C LEU A 37 25.14 -2.68 -3.77
N GLY A 38 24.10 -2.38 -4.54
CA GLY A 38 23.87 -2.96 -5.87
C GLY A 38 22.46 -3.57 -6.03
N HIS A 39 22.07 -3.84 -7.28
CA HIS A 39 20.75 -4.43 -7.58
C HIS A 39 20.56 -5.80 -6.90
N MET A 40 19.32 -6.11 -6.57
CA MET A 40 18.92 -7.32 -5.84
C MET A 40 18.01 -8.15 -6.74
N GLU A 41 18.46 -9.34 -7.11
CA GLU A 41 17.78 -10.26 -8.05
C GLU A 41 16.56 -10.96 -7.42
N ALA A 42 15.80 -11.68 -8.24
CA ALA A 42 14.55 -12.36 -7.86
C ALA A 42 14.73 -13.43 -6.76
N GLU A 43 15.89 -14.06 -6.71
CA GLU A 43 16.27 -15.08 -5.71
C GLU A 43 16.45 -14.48 -4.31
N SER A 44 16.79 -13.18 -4.25
CA SER A 44 17.04 -12.51 -2.98
C SER A 44 15.74 -12.17 -2.24
N PHE A 45 15.73 -12.41 -0.93
CA PHE A 45 14.62 -11.98 -0.07
C PHE A 45 14.31 -10.49 -0.23
N TRP A 46 15.34 -9.65 -0.33
CA TRP A 46 15.17 -8.21 -0.49
C TRP A 46 14.58 -7.82 -1.85
N GLY A 47 15.00 -8.47 -2.95
CA GLY A 47 14.42 -8.27 -4.28
C GLY A 47 12.92 -8.51 -4.29
N ARG A 48 12.47 -9.59 -3.63
CA ARG A 48 11.05 -9.92 -3.46
C ARG A 48 10.30 -8.86 -2.64
N ILE A 49 10.89 -8.39 -1.55
CA ILE A 49 10.31 -7.33 -0.69
C ILE A 49 10.14 -6.02 -1.46
N GLY A 50 11.05 -5.68 -2.38
CA GLY A 50 10.96 -4.47 -3.19
C GLY A 50 9.66 -4.34 -3.99
N LEU A 51 9.14 -5.46 -4.49
CA LEU A 51 7.89 -5.51 -5.27
C LEU A 51 6.69 -5.87 -4.38
N TYR A 52 6.80 -6.95 -3.62
CA TYR A 52 5.67 -7.51 -2.87
C TYR A 52 5.43 -6.84 -1.51
N GLY A 53 6.36 -6.02 -1.03
CA GLY A 53 6.09 -5.08 0.05
C GLY A 53 4.96 -4.13 -0.32
N VAL A 54 4.92 -3.62 -1.56
CA VAL A 54 3.83 -2.77 -2.06
C VAL A 54 2.53 -3.57 -2.21
N ALA A 55 2.61 -4.83 -2.64
CA ALA A 55 1.45 -5.71 -2.74
C ALA A 55 0.72 -5.88 -1.39
N ILE A 56 1.47 -6.00 -0.28
CA ILE A 56 0.91 -6.01 1.07
C ILE A 56 0.11 -4.73 1.36
N PHE A 57 0.58 -3.55 0.95
CA PHE A 57 -0.19 -2.31 1.12
C PHE A 57 -1.54 -2.36 0.41
N TYR A 58 -1.57 -2.85 -0.83
CA TYR A 58 -2.82 -2.98 -1.59
C TYR A 58 -3.81 -3.94 -0.92
N VAL A 59 -3.36 -5.11 -0.48
CA VAL A 59 -4.20 -6.08 0.25
C VAL A 59 -4.73 -5.47 1.55
N LEU A 60 -3.86 -4.83 2.33
CA LEU A 60 -4.25 -4.17 3.59
C LEU A 60 -5.22 -3.00 3.33
N SER A 61 -5.06 -2.27 2.23
CA SER A 61 -5.95 -1.16 1.86
C SER A 61 -7.36 -1.67 1.61
N GLY A 62 -7.53 -2.68 0.74
CA GLY A 62 -8.83 -3.29 0.46
C GLY A 62 -9.47 -3.91 1.71
N LEU A 63 -8.68 -4.64 2.51
CA LEU A 63 -9.15 -5.28 3.74
C LEU A 63 -9.62 -4.28 4.80
N THR A 64 -8.82 -3.25 5.06
CA THR A 64 -9.16 -2.24 6.06
C THR A 64 -10.34 -1.38 5.62
N LEU A 65 -10.43 -1.04 4.34
CA LEU A 65 -11.57 -0.32 3.79
C LEU A 65 -12.85 -1.16 3.89
N TYR A 66 -12.83 -2.44 3.51
CA TYR A 66 -13.99 -3.31 3.70
C TYR A 66 -14.39 -3.39 5.18
N HIS A 67 -13.42 -3.64 6.07
CA HIS A 67 -13.67 -3.75 7.51
C HIS A 67 -14.39 -2.54 8.08
N VAL A 68 -13.98 -1.33 7.68
CA VAL A 68 -14.54 -0.06 8.16
C VAL A 68 -15.84 0.33 7.46
N TYR A 69 -15.91 0.18 6.13
CA TYR A 69 -16.95 0.79 5.31
C TYR A 69 -18.10 -0.13 4.93
N GLU A 70 -18.02 -1.45 5.11
CA GLU A 70 -19.12 -2.37 4.79
C GLU A 70 -20.47 -1.95 5.41
N THR A 71 -20.46 -1.50 6.68
CA THR A 71 -21.68 -1.05 7.36
C THR A 71 -21.94 0.45 7.24
N ARG A 72 -20.94 1.24 6.81
CA ARG A 72 -20.99 2.71 6.80
C ARG A 72 -21.28 3.30 5.43
N LEU A 73 -20.79 2.68 4.38
CA LEU A 73 -20.95 3.17 3.02
C LEU A 73 -22.31 2.74 2.48
N GLN A 74 -23.04 3.70 1.96
CA GLN A 74 -24.35 3.52 1.32
C GLN A 74 -24.32 4.24 -0.03
N LEU A 75 -25.15 3.80 -0.98
CA LEU A 75 -25.35 4.44 -2.30
C LEU A 75 -26.14 5.75 -2.16
N GLN A 76 -25.61 6.65 -1.35
CA GLN A 76 -26.15 7.97 -1.07
C GLN A 76 -25.01 8.97 -1.18
N LYS A 77 -25.32 10.21 -1.57
CA LYS A 77 -24.29 11.24 -1.81
C LYS A 77 -23.44 11.48 -0.57
N ALA A 78 -24.05 11.67 0.61
CA ALA A 78 -23.32 12.00 1.83
C ALA A 78 -22.29 10.92 2.28
N PRO A 79 -22.63 9.62 2.40
CA PRO A 79 -21.64 8.57 2.71
C PRO A 79 -20.50 8.45 1.69
N LEU A 80 -20.79 8.62 0.40
CA LEU A 80 -19.76 8.61 -0.65
C LEU A 80 -18.82 9.82 -0.52
N THR A 81 -19.39 11.02 -0.32
CA THR A 81 -18.61 12.24 -0.07
C THR A 81 -17.74 12.09 1.18
N ASP A 82 -18.26 11.47 2.26
CA ASP A 82 -17.47 11.21 3.47
C ASP A 82 -16.24 10.34 3.20
N PHE A 83 -16.44 9.25 2.46
CA PHE A 83 -15.39 8.33 2.07
C PHE A 83 -14.30 9.06 1.27
N TYR A 84 -14.66 9.72 0.17
CA TYR A 84 -13.69 10.34 -0.73
C TYR A 84 -12.93 11.49 -0.08
N LEU A 85 -13.60 12.37 0.67
CA LEU A 85 -12.93 13.47 1.38
C LEU A 85 -11.89 12.92 2.36
N LYS A 86 -12.25 11.92 3.16
CA LYS A 86 -11.31 11.31 4.12
C LYS A 86 -10.12 10.62 3.44
N ARG A 87 -10.25 10.18 2.18
CA ARG A 87 -9.12 9.63 1.40
C ARG A 87 -8.24 10.74 0.83
N ILE A 88 -8.84 11.80 0.30
CA ILE A 88 -8.12 12.96 -0.21
C ILE A 88 -7.23 13.57 0.88
N PHE A 89 -7.81 13.86 2.04
CA PHE A 89 -7.07 14.41 3.18
C PHE A 89 -6.07 13.44 3.83
N ARG A 90 -6.14 12.14 3.50
CA ARG A 90 -5.17 11.15 3.98
C ARG A 90 -3.93 11.09 3.09
N LEU A 91 -4.09 11.22 1.77
CA LEU A 91 -3.02 11.02 0.78
C LEU A 91 -2.41 12.36 0.31
N PHE A 92 -3.24 13.24 -0.25
CA PHE A 92 -2.76 14.41 -0.97
C PHE A 92 -1.88 15.37 -0.17
N PRO A 93 -2.13 15.66 1.13
CA PRO A 93 -1.32 16.64 1.84
C PRO A 93 0.17 16.32 1.85
N LEU A 94 0.54 15.07 2.13
CA LEU A 94 1.94 14.68 2.14
C LEU A 94 2.49 14.54 0.71
N LEU A 95 1.68 14.06 -0.22
CA LEU A 95 2.03 14.00 -1.63
C LEU A 95 2.39 15.39 -2.19
N TRP A 96 1.56 16.41 -1.91
CA TRP A 96 1.81 17.79 -2.26
C TRP A 96 3.01 18.41 -1.53
N LEU A 97 3.37 17.88 -0.36
CA LEU A 97 4.56 18.33 0.36
C LEU A 97 5.85 17.82 -0.33
N ILE A 98 5.87 16.56 -0.78
CA ILE A 98 7.07 15.95 -1.37
C ILE A 98 7.28 16.28 -2.86
N MET A 99 6.20 16.48 -3.63
CA MET A 99 6.29 16.71 -5.08
C MET A 99 7.15 17.93 -5.45
N PRO A 100 6.99 19.12 -4.81
CA PRO A 100 7.85 20.26 -5.07
C PRO A 100 9.33 19.95 -4.83
N VAL A 101 9.64 19.15 -3.81
CA VAL A 101 11.03 18.75 -3.51
C VAL A 101 11.62 17.92 -4.66
N TYR A 102 10.85 16.98 -5.22
CA TYR A 102 11.28 16.24 -6.41
C TYR A 102 11.49 17.16 -7.63
N LEU A 103 10.58 18.10 -7.88
CA LEU A 103 10.71 19.07 -8.98
C LEU A 103 11.92 20.01 -8.84
N LEU A 104 12.31 20.34 -7.60
CA LEU A 104 13.51 21.13 -7.33
C LEU A 104 14.79 20.33 -7.59
N ILE A 105 14.80 19.06 -7.18
CA ILE A 105 15.95 18.18 -7.28
C ILE A 105 16.19 17.68 -8.70
N ASP A 106 15.12 17.44 -9.46
CA ASP A 106 15.18 16.89 -10.82
C ASP A 106 14.37 17.76 -11.80
N PRO A 107 15.05 18.67 -12.54
CA PRO A 107 14.39 19.53 -13.51
C PRO A 107 13.74 18.77 -14.68
N THR A 108 14.12 17.52 -14.95
CA THR A 108 13.52 16.72 -16.03
C THR A 108 12.05 16.35 -15.75
N LEU A 109 11.63 16.46 -14.49
CA LEU A 109 10.25 16.24 -14.06
C LEU A 109 9.34 17.46 -14.30
N ARG A 110 9.89 18.60 -14.76
CA ARG A 110 9.16 19.88 -14.92
C ARG A 110 8.42 19.97 -16.25
N ASP A 111 7.61 18.96 -16.51
CA ASP A 111 6.61 18.99 -17.57
C ASP A 111 5.26 19.41 -16.99
N TRP A 112 4.57 20.35 -17.64
CA TRP A 112 3.33 20.94 -17.09
C TRP A 112 2.19 19.94 -17.02
N ASP A 113 2.05 19.08 -18.03
CA ASP A 113 1.00 18.06 -18.06
C ASP A 113 1.24 17.05 -16.94
N ARG A 114 2.49 16.57 -16.80
CA ARG A 114 2.89 15.69 -15.70
C ARG A 114 2.63 16.30 -14.34
N ILE A 115 2.96 17.58 -14.13
CA ILE A 115 2.72 18.30 -12.87
C ILE A 115 1.23 18.34 -12.57
N VAL A 116 0.40 18.78 -13.51
CA VAL A 116 -1.05 18.89 -13.31
C VAL A 116 -1.67 17.53 -12.98
N LEU A 117 -1.31 16.50 -13.74
CA LEU A 117 -1.80 15.14 -13.51
C LEU A 117 -1.37 14.59 -12.14
N ASN A 118 -0.14 14.88 -11.69
CA ASN A 118 0.37 14.44 -10.40
C ASN A 118 -0.28 15.18 -9.22
N PHE A 119 -0.40 16.51 -9.30
CA PHE A 119 -1.04 17.30 -8.25
C PHE A 119 -2.54 17.00 -8.10
N THR A 120 -3.23 16.64 -9.18
CA THR A 120 -4.64 16.23 -9.16
C THR A 120 -4.83 14.75 -8.85
N GLY A 121 -3.78 13.93 -8.92
CA GLY A 121 -3.85 12.48 -8.78
C GLY A 121 -4.35 11.75 -10.04
N LEU A 122 -4.64 12.49 -11.12
CA LEU A 122 -5.12 11.94 -12.39
C LEU A 122 -4.07 11.09 -13.11
N PHE A 123 -2.78 11.25 -12.79
CA PHE A 123 -1.71 10.42 -13.37
C PHE A 123 -1.99 8.92 -13.19
N GLY A 124 -2.58 8.48 -12.07
CA GLY A 124 -2.94 7.07 -11.87
C GLY A 124 -3.94 6.51 -12.88
N PHE A 125 -4.70 7.36 -13.58
CA PHE A 125 -5.72 6.97 -14.54
C PHE A 125 -5.25 7.01 -15.99
N VAL A 126 -4.34 7.94 -16.32
CA VAL A 126 -3.93 8.20 -17.72
C VAL A 126 -2.44 7.95 -17.97
N ASN A 127 -1.58 8.28 -17.00
CA ASN A 127 -0.11 8.23 -17.11
C ASN A 127 0.49 7.60 -15.83
N TRP A 128 0.10 6.36 -15.53
CA TRP A 128 0.42 5.67 -14.26
C TRP A 128 1.93 5.40 -14.06
N ASP A 129 2.70 5.42 -15.13
CA ASP A 129 4.15 5.25 -15.21
C ASP A 129 4.95 6.55 -15.14
N GLU A 130 4.29 7.71 -15.06
CA GLU A 130 4.93 9.02 -14.97
C GLU A 130 4.74 9.75 -13.62
N PRO A 131 4.89 9.07 -12.46
CA PRO A 131 4.71 9.72 -11.17
C PRO A 131 5.85 10.71 -10.87
N ILE A 132 5.58 11.77 -10.11
CA ILE A 132 6.62 12.65 -9.55
C ILE A 132 7.06 12.07 -8.21
N GLY A 133 8.12 11.27 -8.25
CA GLY A 133 8.77 10.69 -7.09
C GLY A 133 8.81 9.16 -7.11
N VAL A 134 9.84 8.60 -6.47
CA VAL A 134 10.01 7.15 -6.39
C VAL A 134 8.91 6.53 -5.53
N GLY A 135 8.29 5.46 -6.03
CA GLY A 135 7.18 4.77 -5.36
C GLY A 135 5.81 5.44 -5.49
N VAL A 136 5.73 6.68 -5.99
CA VAL A 136 4.47 7.45 -6.08
C VAL A 136 3.45 6.82 -7.05
N TRP A 137 3.89 6.00 -8.02
CA TRP A 137 3.01 5.19 -8.87
C TRP A 137 1.99 4.36 -8.06
N SER A 138 2.41 3.82 -6.91
CA SER A 138 1.53 3.00 -6.07
C SER A 138 0.40 3.80 -5.42
N ILE A 139 0.62 5.11 -5.20
CA ILE A 139 -0.41 6.02 -4.72
C ILE A 139 -1.41 6.32 -5.85
N GLY A 140 -0.95 6.42 -7.09
CA GLY A 140 -1.81 6.48 -8.27
C GLY A 140 -2.75 5.26 -8.33
N ASN A 141 -2.20 4.06 -8.13
CA ASN A 141 -2.98 2.83 -8.09
C ASN A 141 -4.02 2.84 -6.96
N GLU A 142 -3.66 3.27 -5.75
CA GLU A 142 -4.62 3.42 -4.65
C GLU A 142 -5.76 4.40 -4.97
N LEU A 143 -5.49 5.51 -5.67
CA LEU A 143 -6.54 6.45 -6.11
C LEU A 143 -7.54 5.77 -7.06
N VAL A 144 -7.04 4.97 -8.02
CA VAL A 144 -7.88 4.16 -8.90
C VAL A 144 -8.69 3.14 -8.08
N PHE A 145 -8.05 2.43 -7.14
CA PHE A 145 -8.73 1.45 -6.29
C PHE A 145 -9.83 2.07 -5.44
N TYR A 146 -9.63 3.28 -4.93
CA TYR A 146 -10.65 4.00 -4.18
C TYR A 146 -11.86 4.39 -5.03
N LEU A 147 -11.65 4.66 -6.32
CA LEU A 147 -12.76 4.88 -7.25
C LEU A 147 -13.58 3.59 -7.47
N PHE A 148 -12.91 2.44 -7.60
CA PHE A 148 -13.58 1.14 -7.77
C PHE A 148 -14.13 0.54 -6.48
N PHE A 149 -13.62 0.94 -5.30
CA PHE A 149 -14.01 0.35 -4.02
C PHE A 149 -15.52 0.33 -3.75
N PRO A 150 -16.31 1.39 -4.03
CA PRO A 150 -17.76 1.32 -3.89
C PRO A 150 -18.39 0.24 -4.78
N VAL A 151 -17.90 0.05 -6.01
CA VAL A 151 -18.37 -1.02 -6.92
C VAL A 151 -18.15 -2.38 -6.26
N PHE A 152 -16.93 -2.62 -5.76
CA PHE A 152 -16.54 -3.87 -5.09
C PHE A 152 -17.40 -4.14 -3.86
N LEU A 153 -17.60 -3.11 -3.05
CA LEU A 153 -18.38 -3.23 -1.82
C LEU A 153 -19.86 -3.49 -2.10
N PHE A 154 -20.46 -2.80 -3.08
CA PHE A 154 -21.87 -2.96 -3.39
C PHE A 154 -22.16 -4.26 -4.13
N ALA A 155 -21.26 -4.73 -5.01
CA ALA A 155 -21.34 -6.07 -5.57
C ALA A 155 -21.36 -7.12 -4.46
N ALA A 156 -20.40 -7.06 -3.52
CA ALA A 156 -20.33 -7.96 -2.37
C ALA A 156 -21.59 -7.91 -1.48
N LYS A 157 -22.13 -6.71 -1.26
CA LYS A 157 -23.29 -6.50 -0.38
C LYS A 157 -24.61 -6.96 -0.98
N TYR A 158 -24.83 -6.74 -2.27
CA TYR A 158 -26.14 -6.96 -2.90
C TYR A 158 -26.25 -8.28 -3.66
N SER A 159 -25.15 -8.81 -4.19
CA SER A 159 -25.17 -10.08 -4.93
C SER A 159 -23.84 -10.82 -4.87
N ARG A 160 -23.83 -11.96 -4.19
CA ARG A 160 -22.66 -12.88 -4.18
C ARG A 160 -22.22 -13.30 -5.58
N TRP A 161 -23.14 -13.36 -6.54
CA TRP A 161 -22.82 -13.70 -7.94
C TRP A 161 -22.18 -12.53 -8.67
N ALA A 162 -22.66 -11.30 -8.44
CA ALA A 162 -22.00 -10.11 -9.00
C ALA A 162 -20.57 -9.97 -8.46
N PHE A 163 -20.39 -10.19 -7.16
CA PHE A 163 -19.05 -10.18 -6.54
C PHE A 163 -18.16 -11.32 -7.06
N ALA A 164 -18.70 -12.52 -7.23
CA ALA A 164 -17.94 -13.63 -7.81
C ALA A 164 -17.52 -13.36 -9.26
N LEU A 165 -18.42 -12.78 -10.07
CA LEU A 165 -18.14 -12.38 -11.45
C LEU A 165 -17.05 -11.30 -11.49
N GLU A 166 -17.14 -10.30 -10.62
CA GLU A 166 -16.13 -9.25 -10.50
C GLU A 166 -14.75 -9.81 -10.11
N CYS A 167 -14.69 -10.70 -9.11
CA CYS A 167 -13.48 -11.43 -8.75
C CYS A 167 -12.91 -12.20 -9.94
N LEU A 168 -13.76 -12.91 -10.69
CA LEU A 168 -13.36 -13.67 -11.87
C LEU A 168 -12.77 -12.75 -12.95
N LEU A 169 -13.43 -11.64 -13.26
CA LEU A 169 -12.97 -10.68 -14.27
C LEU A 169 -11.63 -10.04 -13.87
N ILE A 170 -11.49 -9.64 -12.60
CA ILE A 170 -10.24 -9.01 -12.12
C ILE A 170 -9.09 -10.02 -12.06
N VAL A 171 -9.34 -11.27 -11.69
CA VAL A 171 -8.33 -12.34 -11.78
C VAL A 171 -7.97 -12.64 -13.24
N ALA A 172 -8.93 -12.63 -14.16
CA ALA A 172 -8.66 -12.81 -15.59
C ALA A 172 -7.76 -11.69 -16.14
N ILE A 173 -7.98 -10.44 -15.72
CA ILE A 173 -7.09 -9.31 -16.05
C ILE A 173 -5.68 -9.56 -15.48
N ALA A 174 -5.56 -9.99 -14.23
CA ALA A 174 -4.26 -10.30 -13.64
C ALA A 174 -3.54 -11.44 -14.39
N ILE A 175 -4.26 -12.46 -14.85
CA ILE A 175 -3.72 -13.55 -15.69
C ILE A 175 -3.24 -12.99 -17.02
N TYR A 176 -4.01 -12.10 -17.65
CA TYR A 176 -3.59 -11.44 -18.88
C TYR A 176 -2.27 -10.69 -18.71
N PHE A 177 -2.10 -9.91 -17.64
CA PHE A 177 -0.83 -9.21 -17.39
C PHE A 177 0.33 -10.18 -17.15
N ALA A 178 0.12 -11.22 -16.32
CA ALA A 178 1.17 -12.14 -15.92
C ALA A 178 1.67 -13.04 -17.07
N PHE A 179 0.80 -13.43 -18.01
CA PHE A 179 1.12 -14.41 -19.05
C PHE A 179 1.18 -13.84 -20.48
N TYR A 180 0.68 -12.62 -20.72
CA TYR A 180 0.55 -12.09 -22.07
C TYR A 180 0.97 -10.63 -22.25
N SER A 181 0.78 -9.75 -21.25
CA SER A 181 1.13 -8.33 -21.38
C SER A 181 2.61 -8.08 -21.11
N ILE A 182 3.11 -8.63 -19.99
CA ILE A 182 4.49 -8.42 -19.53
C ILE A 182 5.36 -9.49 -20.18
N ASP A 183 6.31 -9.07 -21.02
CA ASP A 183 7.28 -9.95 -21.66
C ASP A 183 8.32 -10.44 -20.63
N ASP A 184 8.35 -11.75 -20.37
CA ASP A 184 9.26 -12.38 -19.41
C ASP A 184 10.70 -12.49 -19.93
N ALA A 185 10.92 -12.28 -21.24
CA ALA A 185 12.25 -12.21 -21.83
C ALA A 185 12.90 -10.82 -21.69
N ALA A 186 12.13 -9.80 -21.33
CA ALA A 186 12.59 -8.42 -21.20
C ALA A 186 12.94 -8.05 -19.74
N PRO A 187 13.87 -7.10 -19.50
CA PRO A 187 14.06 -6.56 -18.16
C PRO A 187 12.82 -5.80 -17.68
N LEU A 188 12.48 -5.92 -16.39
CA LEU A 188 11.33 -5.23 -15.77
C LEU A 188 11.29 -3.72 -15.98
N ALA A 189 12.44 -3.07 -16.19
CA ALA A 189 12.49 -1.64 -16.49
C ALA A 189 11.83 -1.27 -17.83
N GLN A 190 11.83 -2.18 -18.81
CA GLN A 190 11.18 -1.97 -20.12
C GLN A 190 9.67 -2.22 -20.01
N GLU A 191 9.30 -3.23 -19.22
CA GLU A 191 7.90 -3.59 -18.92
C GLU A 191 7.29 -2.81 -17.76
N TRP A 192 7.94 -1.72 -17.33
CA TRP A 192 7.58 -1.00 -16.11
C TRP A 192 6.16 -0.43 -16.19
N ARG A 193 5.76 0.07 -17.36
CA ARG A 193 4.44 0.65 -17.59
C ARG A 193 3.32 -0.36 -17.34
N ASP A 194 3.49 -1.60 -17.78
CA ASP A 194 2.51 -2.66 -17.60
C ASP A 194 2.55 -3.22 -16.18
N TYR A 195 3.74 -3.32 -15.59
CA TYR A 195 3.86 -3.70 -14.18
C TYR A 195 3.12 -2.72 -13.27
N VAL A 196 3.35 -1.41 -13.41
CA VAL A 196 2.73 -0.40 -12.51
C VAL A 196 1.29 -0.06 -12.84
N ASN A 197 0.75 -0.59 -13.94
CA ASN A 197 -0.64 -0.38 -14.34
C ASN A 197 -1.61 -0.73 -13.18
N PRO A 198 -2.55 0.16 -12.82
CA PRO A 198 -3.52 -0.11 -11.76
C PRO A 198 -4.28 -1.42 -11.96
N PHE A 199 -4.63 -1.77 -13.20
CA PHE A 199 -5.38 -2.99 -13.50
C PHE A 199 -4.57 -4.27 -13.30
N ASN A 200 -3.24 -4.22 -13.43
CA ASN A 200 -2.35 -5.33 -13.06
C ASN A 200 -2.31 -5.55 -11.53
N GLN A 201 -2.60 -4.52 -10.74
CA GLN A 201 -2.44 -4.54 -9.28
C GLN A 201 -3.78 -4.67 -8.52
N ILE A 202 -4.90 -4.36 -9.16
CA ILE A 202 -6.22 -4.25 -8.52
C ILE A 202 -6.72 -5.55 -7.87
N PHE A 203 -6.28 -6.71 -8.36
CA PHE A 203 -6.65 -8.02 -7.78
C PHE A 203 -6.12 -8.20 -6.35
N LEU A 204 -5.01 -7.56 -5.98
CA LEU A 204 -4.48 -7.58 -4.62
C LEU A 204 -5.40 -6.80 -3.67
N PHE A 205 -5.85 -5.63 -4.12
CA PHE A 205 -6.82 -4.82 -3.38
C PHE A 205 -8.16 -5.55 -3.23
N LEU A 206 -8.70 -6.10 -4.31
CA LEU A 206 -9.92 -6.91 -4.27
C LEU A 206 -9.75 -8.15 -3.40
N GLY A 207 -8.57 -8.79 -3.41
CA GLY A 207 -8.26 -9.91 -2.53
C GLY A 207 -8.35 -9.52 -1.04
N GLY A 208 -7.90 -8.31 -0.69
CA GLY A 208 -8.13 -7.72 0.64
C GLY A 208 -9.63 -7.55 0.97
N VAL A 209 -10.40 -7.01 0.02
CA VAL A 209 -11.87 -6.87 0.15
C VAL A 209 -12.53 -8.25 0.36
N ALA A 210 -12.13 -9.26 -0.43
CA ALA A 210 -12.64 -10.62 -0.35
C ALA A 210 -12.31 -11.28 0.99
N ILE A 211 -11.08 -11.11 1.52
CA ILE A 211 -10.72 -11.57 2.87
C ILE A 211 -11.69 -10.97 3.90
N GLY A 212 -11.94 -9.67 3.83
CA GLY A 212 -12.88 -8.99 4.70
C GLY A 212 -14.30 -9.58 4.57
N TYR A 213 -14.79 -9.69 3.34
CA TYR A 213 -16.13 -10.19 3.02
C TYR A 213 -16.36 -11.60 3.58
N PHE A 214 -15.44 -12.54 3.33
CA PHE A 214 -15.63 -13.93 3.73
C PHE A 214 -15.37 -14.20 5.21
N THR A 215 -14.62 -13.34 5.90
CA THR A 215 -14.02 -13.71 7.20
C THR A 215 -14.18 -12.69 8.32
N LYS A 216 -14.68 -11.47 8.08
CA LYS A 216 -14.83 -10.42 9.11
C LYS A 216 -15.52 -10.92 10.37
N TYR A 217 -16.67 -11.57 10.22
CA TYR A 217 -17.49 -12.05 11.34
C TYR A 217 -17.17 -13.49 11.79
N LYS A 218 -16.23 -14.16 11.14
CA LYS A 218 -15.84 -15.54 11.49
C LYS A 218 -14.75 -15.53 12.55
N GLN A 219 -14.86 -16.40 13.55
CA GLN A 219 -13.73 -16.76 14.39
C GLN A 219 -13.03 -17.95 13.77
N LEU A 220 -11.70 -17.93 13.75
CA LEU A 220 -10.88 -19.00 13.18
C LEU A 220 -9.89 -19.48 14.24
N PRO A 221 -9.58 -20.78 14.28
CA PRO A 221 -8.60 -21.32 15.20
C PRO A 221 -7.20 -20.76 14.91
N SER A 222 -6.44 -20.44 15.96
CA SER A 222 -5.12 -19.82 15.82
C SER A 222 -4.09 -20.73 15.15
N LEU A 223 -4.11 -22.05 15.41
CA LEU A 223 -3.09 -22.96 14.91
C LEU A 223 -3.02 -23.00 13.37
N PRO A 224 -4.14 -23.20 12.62
CA PRO A 224 -4.10 -23.11 11.15
C PRO A 224 -3.64 -21.75 10.63
N LEU A 225 -3.98 -20.65 11.31
CA LEU A 225 -3.53 -19.31 10.89
C LEU A 225 -2.03 -19.11 11.10
N VAL A 226 -1.47 -19.62 12.20
CA VAL A 226 -0.01 -19.60 12.45
C VAL A 226 0.71 -20.47 11.42
N LEU A 227 0.20 -21.67 11.13
CA LEU A 227 0.78 -22.55 10.10
C LEU A 227 0.71 -21.91 8.71
N LEU A 228 -0.40 -21.26 8.36
CA LEU A 228 -0.53 -20.50 7.13
C LEU A 228 0.47 -19.35 7.06
N LEU A 229 0.67 -18.60 8.16
CA LEU A 229 1.63 -17.51 8.22
C LEU A 229 3.07 -18.02 8.04
N ILE A 230 3.44 -19.09 8.73
CA ILE A 230 4.76 -19.73 8.60
C ILE A 230 4.97 -20.23 7.18
N MET A 231 3.98 -20.92 6.61
CA MET A 231 4.04 -21.41 5.23
C MET A 231 4.19 -20.26 4.23
N ALA A 232 3.41 -19.18 4.38
CA ALA A 232 3.48 -18.02 3.49
C ALA A 232 4.85 -17.36 3.55
N VAL A 233 5.44 -17.20 4.74
CA VAL A 233 6.81 -16.66 4.90
C VAL A 233 7.85 -17.61 4.33
N ALA A 234 7.70 -18.93 4.53
CA ALA A 234 8.61 -19.93 4.00
C ALA A 234 8.59 -19.96 2.46
N VAL A 235 7.40 -19.98 1.84
CA VAL A 235 7.25 -19.90 0.39
C VAL A 235 7.83 -18.59 -0.12
N PHE A 236 7.49 -17.46 0.51
CA PHE A 236 8.04 -16.16 0.10
C PHE A 236 9.57 -16.12 0.14
N THR A 237 10.20 -16.81 1.09
CA THR A 237 11.66 -16.79 1.29
C THR A 237 12.38 -17.82 0.42
N TYR A 238 11.83 -19.02 0.26
CA TYR A 238 12.55 -20.18 -0.28
C TYR A 238 11.99 -20.71 -1.60
N TYR A 239 10.87 -20.19 -2.10
CA TYR A 239 10.37 -20.59 -3.42
C TYR A 239 11.42 -20.25 -4.49
N PRO A 240 11.76 -21.18 -5.41
CA PRO A 240 12.80 -20.97 -6.42
C PRO A 240 12.28 -19.99 -7.48
N ALA A 241 12.88 -18.81 -7.53
CA ALA A 241 12.59 -17.78 -8.53
C ALA A 241 13.91 -17.06 -8.76
N ASP A 242 14.56 -17.34 -9.88
CA ASP A 242 15.95 -16.98 -10.13
C ASP A 242 16.07 -15.95 -11.26
N GLY A 243 17.20 -15.25 -11.28
CA GLY A 243 17.49 -14.23 -12.29
C GLY A 243 16.75 -12.92 -12.06
N ASN A 244 16.33 -12.30 -13.16
CA ASN A 244 15.81 -10.93 -13.16
C ASN A 244 14.48 -10.82 -12.38
N THR A 245 14.28 -9.70 -11.69
CA THR A 245 13.03 -9.36 -11.00
C THR A 245 11.75 -9.44 -11.85
N ILE A 246 11.82 -9.42 -13.19
CA ILE A 246 10.67 -9.70 -14.08
C ILE A 246 10.02 -11.06 -13.78
N THR A 247 10.84 -12.06 -13.48
CA THR A 247 10.43 -13.42 -13.10
C THR A 247 9.49 -13.43 -11.89
N LEU A 248 9.56 -12.41 -11.03
CA LEU A 248 8.68 -12.29 -9.87
C LEU A 248 7.27 -11.85 -10.23
N VAL A 249 7.04 -11.27 -11.40
CA VAL A 249 5.78 -10.61 -11.78
C VAL A 249 5.09 -11.23 -13.00
N THR A 250 5.73 -12.21 -13.63
CA THR A 250 5.20 -13.00 -14.74
C THR A 250 4.77 -14.41 -14.29
N ASP A 251 4.01 -15.08 -15.14
CA ASP A 251 3.57 -16.46 -15.01
C ASP A 251 2.95 -16.81 -13.63
N TRP A 252 3.16 -18.06 -13.19
CA TRP A 252 2.73 -18.57 -11.90
C TRP A 252 3.43 -17.89 -10.72
N ASN A 253 4.65 -17.38 -10.91
CA ASN A 253 5.39 -16.69 -9.86
C ASN A 253 4.62 -15.49 -9.32
N ARG A 254 3.99 -14.73 -10.23
CA ARG A 254 3.09 -13.62 -9.87
C ARG A 254 2.03 -14.03 -8.86
N PHE A 255 1.36 -15.15 -9.12
CA PHE A 255 0.27 -15.66 -8.29
C PHE A 255 0.76 -16.29 -7.00
N ILE A 256 1.93 -16.94 -7.01
CA ILE A 256 2.54 -17.54 -5.82
C ILE A 256 2.89 -16.44 -4.82
N PHE A 257 3.65 -15.43 -5.23
CA PHE A 257 4.06 -14.35 -4.34
C PHE A 257 2.88 -13.46 -3.93
N ALA A 258 1.94 -13.16 -4.84
CA ALA A 258 0.70 -12.48 -4.46
C ALA A 258 -0.13 -13.30 -3.45
N GLY A 259 -0.19 -14.62 -3.62
CA GLY A 259 -0.82 -15.55 -2.70
C GLY A 259 -0.20 -15.51 -1.30
N THR A 260 1.14 -15.45 -1.20
CA THR A 260 1.81 -15.27 0.10
C THR A 260 1.44 -13.95 0.77
N CYS A 261 1.31 -12.85 0.03
CA CYS A 261 0.90 -11.54 0.56
C CYS A 261 -0.54 -11.59 1.11
N LEU A 262 -1.45 -12.21 0.36
CA LEU A 262 -2.83 -12.44 0.79
C LEU A 262 -2.89 -13.32 2.04
N ALA A 263 -2.11 -14.39 2.08
CA ALA A 263 -2.04 -15.32 3.22
C ALA A 263 -1.51 -14.64 4.49
N VAL A 264 -0.43 -13.85 4.38
CA VAL A 264 0.12 -13.06 5.50
C VAL A 264 -0.93 -12.07 6.03
N CYS A 265 -1.57 -11.31 5.14
CA CYS A 265 -2.58 -10.34 5.54
C CYS A 265 -3.80 -11.01 6.17
N PHE A 266 -4.27 -12.13 5.62
CA PHE A 266 -5.38 -12.90 6.15
C PHE A 266 -5.07 -13.50 7.53
N ALA A 267 -3.91 -14.16 7.67
CA ALA A 267 -3.49 -14.71 8.96
C ALA A 267 -3.40 -13.62 10.02
N MET A 268 -2.72 -12.51 9.71
CA MET A 268 -2.55 -11.38 10.64
C MET A 268 -3.86 -10.66 10.95
N TYR A 269 -4.82 -10.63 10.03
CA TYR A 269 -6.16 -10.09 10.28
C TYR A 269 -6.96 -10.90 11.30
N LYS A 270 -6.78 -12.23 11.30
CA LYS A 270 -7.61 -13.14 12.11
C LYS A 270 -6.93 -13.67 13.36
N LEU A 271 -5.60 -13.59 13.44
CA LEU A 271 -4.86 -13.98 14.63
C LEU A 271 -5.18 -13.03 15.81
N PRO A 272 -5.58 -13.54 16.98
CA PRO A 272 -5.76 -12.75 18.19
C PRO A 272 -4.39 -12.41 18.80
N LEU A 273 -3.64 -11.54 18.13
CA LEU A 273 -2.26 -11.21 18.50
C LEU A 273 -2.22 -10.08 19.54
N THR A 274 -1.79 -10.42 20.76
CA THR A 274 -1.45 -9.46 21.81
C THR A 274 0.05 -9.47 22.04
N LEU A 275 0.73 -8.38 21.67
CA LEU A 275 2.18 -8.23 21.87
C LEU A 275 2.46 -7.46 23.16
N PRO A 276 3.58 -7.77 23.87
CA PRO A 276 4.03 -6.94 24.97
C PRO A 276 4.36 -5.52 24.49
N ASN A 277 4.23 -4.52 25.37
CA ASN A 277 4.42 -3.10 25.03
C ASN A 277 5.74 -2.80 24.32
N VAL A 278 6.81 -3.53 24.69
CA VAL A 278 8.15 -3.40 24.11
C VAL A 278 8.19 -3.69 22.60
N LEU A 279 7.30 -4.57 22.12
CA LEU A 279 7.15 -4.89 20.70
C LEU A 279 5.96 -4.14 20.06
N HIS A 280 4.86 -4.00 20.80
CA HIS A 280 3.66 -3.33 20.33
C HIS A 280 3.93 -1.87 19.95
N VAL A 281 4.58 -1.09 20.83
CA VAL A 281 4.74 0.35 20.63
C VAL A 281 5.59 0.67 19.38
N PRO A 282 6.77 0.06 19.16
CA PRO A 282 7.55 0.29 17.94
C PRO A 282 6.81 -0.14 16.68
N LEU A 283 6.21 -1.35 16.65
CA LEU A 283 5.53 -1.87 15.46
C LEU A 283 4.27 -1.06 15.12
N HIS A 284 3.48 -0.69 16.13
CA HIS A 284 2.32 0.16 15.95
C HIS A 284 2.75 1.54 15.42
N THR A 285 3.75 2.16 16.05
CA THR A 285 4.27 3.47 15.62
C THR A 285 4.75 3.42 14.18
N LEU A 286 5.52 2.38 13.81
CA LEU A 286 5.99 2.17 12.45
C LEU A 286 4.81 2.01 11.46
N GLY A 287 3.76 1.30 11.86
CA GLY A 287 2.51 1.21 11.10
C GLY A 287 1.81 2.56 10.90
N GLU A 288 1.79 3.41 11.92
CA GLU A 288 1.21 4.76 11.84
C GLU A 288 1.96 5.69 10.90
N ILE A 289 3.30 5.69 11.00
CA ILE A 289 4.18 6.57 10.20
C ILE A 289 4.52 5.98 8.82
N SER A 290 4.03 4.78 8.51
CA SER A 290 4.38 4.01 7.30
C SER A 290 4.23 4.80 6.00
N TYR A 291 3.22 5.67 5.90
CA TYR A 291 3.01 6.51 4.72
C TYR A 291 4.14 7.55 4.55
N ALA A 292 4.54 8.23 5.63
CA ALA A 292 5.69 9.12 5.61
C ALA A 292 6.99 8.40 5.35
N VAL A 293 7.21 7.23 5.96
CA VAL A 293 8.38 6.40 5.69
C VAL A 293 8.46 6.07 4.19
N TYR A 294 7.34 5.64 3.61
CA TYR A 294 7.26 5.29 2.19
C TYR A 294 7.57 6.48 1.26
N LEU A 295 7.09 7.69 1.55
CA LEU A 295 7.32 8.84 0.66
C LEU A 295 8.65 9.57 0.89
N LEU A 296 9.17 9.58 2.12
CA LEU A 296 10.36 10.35 2.46
C LEU A 296 11.66 9.57 2.25
N HIS A 297 11.65 8.23 2.33
CA HIS A 297 12.89 7.45 2.27
C HIS A 297 13.75 7.71 1.01
N PRO A 298 13.21 7.90 -0.21
CA PRO A 298 14.05 8.16 -1.38
C PRO A 298 14.72 9.53 -1.31
N LEU A 299 13.99 10.55 -0.82
CA LEU A 299 14.52 11.90 -0.64
C LEU A 299 15.62 11.93 0.43
N VAL A 300 15.38 11.28 1.57
CA VAL A 300 16.36 11.17 2.65
C VAL A 300 17.60 10.43 2.17
N HIS A 301 17.44 9.30 1.48
CA HIS A 301 18.58 8.55 0.95
C HIS A 301 19.42 9.38 -0.02
N LYS A 302 18.79 10.15 -0.92
CA LYS A 302 19.52 11.00 -1.87
C LYS A 302 20.40 12.04 -1.16
N VAL A 303 19.88 12.68 -0.10
CA VAL A 303 20.63 13.65 0.71
C VAL A 303 21.74 12.95 1.49
N VAL A 304 21.44 11.85 2.18
CA VAL A 304 22.42 11.14 3.01
C VAL A 304 23.53 10.53 2.14
N LYS A 305 23.21 9.99 0.97
CA LYS A 305 24.19 9.48 0.00
C LYS A 305 25.11 10.59 -0.52
N TYR A 306 24.56 11.79 -0.76
CA TYR A 306 25.39 12.94 -1.12
C TYR A 306 26.37 13.30 0.01
N LEU A 307 25.89 13.40 1.25
CA LEU A 307 26.74 13.69 2.41
C LEU A 307 27.78 12.60 2.66
N ALA A 308 27.40 11.33 2.52
CA ALA A 308 28.29 10.19 2.65
C ALA A 308 29.46 10.24 1.66
N LYS A 309 29.22 10.71 0.43
CA LYS A 309 30.27 10.91 -0.57
C LYS A 309 31.25 12.01 -0.15
N GLN A 310 30.75 13.12 0.40
CA GLN A 310 31.58 14.25 0.83
C GLN A 310 32.38 13.97 2.10
N LEU A 311 31.80 13.20 3.02
CA LEU A 311 32.39 12.87 4.33
C LEU A 311 33.03 11.48 4.36
N HIS A 312 33.10 10.80 3.21
CA HIS A 312 33.67 9.46 3.04
C HIS A 312 33.11 8.40 4.01
N PHE A 313 31.79 8.41 4.23
CA PHE A 313 31.14 7.37 5.04
C PHE A 313 31.14 6.03 4.31
N SER A 314 31.25 4.94 5.07
CA SER A 314 31.10 3.60 4.51
C SER A 314 29.64 3.35 4.04
N PRO A 315 29.41 2.40 3.13
CA PRO A 315 28.06 2.03 2.69
C PRO A 315 27.11 1.70 3.84
N TRP A 316 27.58 0.96 4.85
CA TRP A 316 26.76 0.57 6.00
C TRP A 316 26.42 1.75 6.91
N VAL A 317 27.37 2.66 7.15
CA VAL A 317 27.11 3.90 7.90
C VAL A 317 26.07 4.76 7.16
N THR A 318 26.17 4.85 5.84
CA THR A 318 25.21 5.56 4.98
C THR A 318 23.81 4.99 5.14
N ILE A 319 23.66 3.66 5.08
CA ILE A 319 22.37 2.97 5.27
C ILE A 319 21.81 3.23 6.67
N LEU A 320 22.60 3.06 7.72
CA LEU A 320 22.16 3.24 9.10
C LEU A 320 21.72 4.69 9.39
N LEU A 321 22.48 5.68 8.90
CA LEU A 321 22.11 7.08 9.00
C LEU A 321 20.82 7.39 8.24
N ALA A 322 20.68 6.88 7.01
CA ALA A 322 19.47 7.05 6.21
C ALA A 322 18.25 6.44 6.91
N ILE A 323 18.37 5.27 7.55
CA ILE A 323 17.29 4.65 8.34
C ILE A 323 16.89 5.56 9.49
N ALA A 324 17.86 5.96 10.32
CA ALA A 324 17.60 6.78 11.50
C ALA A 324 16.92 8.11 11.13
N ILE A 325 17.47 8.82 10.14
CA ILE A 325 16.93 10.10 9.67
C ILE A 325 15.52 9.92 9.09
N THR A 326 15.29 8.87 8.29
CA THR A 326 13.97 8.62 7.70
C THR A 326 12.93 8.36 8.78
N LEU A 327 13.21 7.52 9.77
CA LEU A 327 12.27 7.22 10.84
C LEU A 327 11.95 8.44 11.71
N ILE A 328 12.97 9.25 12.05
CA ILE A 328 12.80 10.47 12.83
C ILE A 328 11.96 11.49 12.03
N LEU A 329 12.34 11.79 10.79
CA LEU A 329 11.60 12.74 9.96
C LEU A 329 10.17 12.28 9.69
N SER A 330 9.98 10.99 9.41
CA SER A 330 8.63 10.43 9.18
C SER A 330 7.75 10.53 10.42
N TYR A 331 8.32 10.30 11.61
CA TYR A 331 7.60 10.51 12.85
C TYR A 331 7.20 11.98 13.03
N LEU A 332 8.12 12.93 12.82
CA LEU A 332 7.83 14.36 12.94
C LEU A 332 6.76 14.81 11.92
N VAL A 333 6.89 14.41 10.66
CA VAL A 333 5.92 14.71 9.60
C VAL A 333 4.55 14.13 9.94
N TYR A 334 4.49 12.89 10.42
CA TYR A 334 3.23 12.28 10.82
C TYR A 334 2.55 13.06 11.96
N GLN A 335 3.28 13.38 13.03
CA GLN A 335 2.72 14.05 14.22
C GLN A 335 2.27 15.48 13.91
N TYR A 336 3.09 16.25 13.20
CA TYR A 336 2.90 17.69 13.04
C TYR A 336 2.20 18.09 11.74
N TYR A 337 2.21 17.23 10.72
CA TYR A 337 1.65 17.53 9.42
C TYR A 337 0.48 16.59 9.08
N GLU A 338 0.72 15.29 8.90
CA GLU A 338 -0.33 14.35 8.45
C GLU A 338 -1.53 14.30 9.39
N LYS A 339 -1.31 14.16 10.71
CA LYS A 339 -2.40 14.11 11.70
C LYS A 339 -3.30 15.34 11.63
N ARG A 340 -2.74 16.52 11.35
CA ARG A 340 -3.53 17.76 11.24
C ARG A 340 -4.48 17.70 10.06
N PHE A 341 -4.00 17.28 8.89
CA PHE A 341 -4.85 17.15 7.71
C PHE A 341 -5.86 16.01 7.80
N ILE A 342 -5.51 14.88 8.42
CA ILE A 342 -6.48 13.81 8.69
C ILE A 342 -7.64 14.32 9.55
N ARG A 343 -7.34 15.05 10.64
CA ARG A 343 -8.37 15.67 11.50
C ARG A 343 -9.17 16.75 10.75
N LEU A 344 -8.51 17.55 9.92
CA LEU A 344 -9.18 18.54 9.08
C LEU A 344 -10.17 17.87 8.13
N GLY A 345 -9.77 16.78 7.46
CA GLY A 345 -10.65 16.01 6.58
C GLY A 345 -11.86 15.42 7.31
N GLN A 346 -11.69 14.95 8.54
CA GLN A 346 -12.82 14.51 9.37
C GLN A 346 -13.82 15.65 9.65
N LYS A 347 -13.32 16.84 9.99
CA LYS A 347 -14.16 18.03 10.25
C LYS A 347 -14.87 18.51 8.99
N VAL A 348 -14.12 18.69 7.89
CA VAL A 348 -14.65 19.13 6.59
C VAL A 348 -15.72 18.16 6.09
N SER A 349 -15.45 16.86 6.16
CA SER A 349 -16.42 15.83 5.79
C SER A 349 -17.70 15.93 6.62
N ALA A 350 -17.58 16.02 7.96
CA ALA A 350 -18.75 16.12 8.83
C ALA A 350 -19.61 17.37 8.52
N THR A 351 -18.97 18.51 8.23
CA THR A 351 -19.69 19.74 7.86
C THR A 351 -20.41 19.61 6.52
N ILE A 352 -19.73 19.10 5.48
CA ILE A 352 -20.32 18.97 4.14
C ILE A 352 -21.46 17.95 4.14
N THR A 353 -21.23 16.77 4.74
CA THR A 353 -22.23 15.71 4.76
C THR A 353 -23.42 16.03 5.65
N GLY A 354 -23.22 16.77 6.75
CA GLY A 354 -24.31 17.29 7.57
C GLY A 354 -25.24 18.23 6.79
N LYS A 355 -24.70 19.10 5.93
CA LYS A 355 -25.49 19.97 5.04
C LYS A 355 -26.23 19.21 3.93
N MET A 356 -25.79 18.01 3.57
CA MET A 356 -26.43 17.18 2.55
C MET A 356 -27.56 16.30 3.11
N ALA A 357 -27.57 16.12 4.44
CA ALA A 357 -28.57 15.32 5.15
C ALA A 357 -29.68 16.17 5.78
N ALA A 358 -29.45 17.49 5.90
CA ALA A 358 -30.47 18.51 6.17
C ALA A 358 -31.15 18.90 4.86
#